data_AF-A0A370G8Y9-F1
#
_entry.id   AF-A0A370G8Y9-F1
#
_cell.length_a   1.000
_cell.length_b   1.000
_cell.length_c   1.000
_cell.angle_alpha   90.00
_cell.angle_beta   90.00
_cell.angle_gamma   90.00
#
_symmetry.space_group_name_H-M   'P 1'
#
loop_
_entity.id
_entity.type
_entity.pdbx_description
1 polymer ?
#
loop_
_entity_poly.entity_id
_entity_poly.type
_entity_poly.pdbx_seq_one_letter_code
_entity_poly.pdbx_strand_id
1 'polypeptide(L)'
;MYTEGFEQWFKVNKNLTTPLNEWNKACTEMCRRMTQQNLELIGENVSRLSERLKRISSVRKPEDFFNLQKECLNEDMAASIEYMQKYIHNSMENFEEFTKLCGSAFGSFQQAAMPAKSSEKSERSEKSGK
;
A
#
# COMPACT_ATOMS: atom_id res chain seq x y z
N MET A 1 -36.39 23.89 10.13
CA MET A 1 -35.10 23.94 10.86
C MET A 1 -34.52 22.57 11.25
N TYR A 2 -35.23 21.44 11.11
CA TYR A 2 -34.65 20.11 11.42
C TYR A 2 -33.86 19.44 10.28
N THR A 3 -33.95 19.97 9.06
CA THR A 3 -33.35 19.36 7.85
C THR A 3 -31.86 19.67 7.69
N GLU A 4 -31.39 20.86 8.08
CA GLU A 4 -29.98 21.26 7.93
C GLU A 4 -29.03 20.45 8.82
N GLY A 5 -29.44 20.16 10.07
CA GLY A 5 -28.64 19.34 10.99
C GLY A 5 -28.51 17.89 10.52
N PHE A 6 -29.56 17.33 9.92
CA PHE A 6 -29.54 15.97 9.36
C PHE A 6 -28.68 15.88 8.09
N GLU A 7 -28.76 16.89 7.21
CA GLU A 7 -27.89 16.97 6.03
C GLU A 7 -26.42 17.16 6.38
N GLN A 8 -26.09 17.98 7.38
CA GLN A 8 -24.73 18.12 7.88
C GLN A 8 -24.22 16.81 8.50
N TRP A 9 -25.03 16.15 9.34
CA TRP A 9 -24.66 14.86 9.92
C TRP A 9 -24.43 13.81 8.84
N PHE A 10 -25.30 13.73 7.83
CA PHE A 10 -25.16 12.80 6.71
C PHE A 10 -23.91 13.10 5.87
N LYS A 11 -23.61 14.37 5.59
CA LYS A 11 -22.40 14.79 4.87
C LYS A 11 -21.13 14.46 5.65
N VAL A 12 -21.08 14.76 6.94
CA VAL A 12 -19.94 14.44 7.81
C VAL A 12 -19.74 12.92 7.89
N ASN A 13 -20.82 12.16 8.10
CA ASN A 13 -20.74 10.71 8.20
C ASN A 13 -20.27 10.07 6.88
N LYS A 14 -20.75 10.55 5.73
CA LYS A 14 -20.30 10.10 4.41
C LYS A 14 -18.83 10.47 4.14
N ASN A 15 -18.41 11.68 4.52
CA ASN A 15 -17.04 12.16 4.33
C ASN A 15 -16.02 11.47 5.25
N LEU A 16 -16.46 10.85 6.35
CA LEU A 16 -15.60 10.06 7.25
C LEU A 16 -15.58 8.57 6.92
N THR A 17 -16.75 8.00 6.59
CA THR A 17 -16.87 6.55 6.33
C THR A 17 -16.29 6.12 4.99
N THR A 18 -16.36 6.99 3.97
CA THR A 18 -15.84 6.65 2.63
C THR A 18 -14.30 6.52 2.63
N PRO A 19 -13.52 7.50 3.13
CA PRO A 19 -12.06 7.37 3.20
C PRO A 19 -11.61 6.24 4.12
N LEU A 20 -12.33 5.97 5.22
CA LEU A 20 -12.00 4.87 6.12
C LEU A 20 -12.18 3.50 5.46
N ASN A 21 -13.24 3.34 4.65
CA ASN A 21 -13.45 2.12 3.87
C ASN A 21 -12.40 1.94 2.77
N GLU A 22 -12.00 3.03 2.10
CA GLU A 22 -10.91 3.00 1.10
C GLU A 22 -9.57 2.64 1.74
N TRP A 23 -9.28 3.18 2.92
CA TRP A 23 -8.11 2.84 3.71
C TRP A 23 -8.08 1.36 4.09
N ASN A 24 -9.19 0.83 4.61
CA ASN A 24 -9.30 -0.58 4.99
C ASN A 24 -9.09 -1.52 3.79
N LYS A 25 -9.70 -1.18 2.65
CA LYS A 25 -9.51 -1.94 1.40
C LYS A 25 -8.05 -1.93 0.95
N ALA A 26 -7.40 -0.77 0.97
CA ALA A 26 -6.00 -0.65 0.58
C ALA A 26 -5.06 -1.45 1.51
N CYS A 27 -5.25 -1.37 2.83
CA CYS A 27 -4.49 -2.18 3.77
C CYS A 27 -4.68 -3.67 3.52
N THR A 28 -5.93 -4.11 3.31
CA THR A 28 -6.25 -5.51 3.02
C THR A 28 -5.59 -6.00 1.74
N GLU A 29 -5.65 -5.19 0.67
CA GLU A 29 -5.04 -5.51 -0.61
C GLU A 29 -3.51 -5.54 -0.53
N MET A 30 -2.89 -4.62 0.19
CA MET A 30 -1.46 -4.62 0.47
C MET A 30 -1.03 -5.90 1.20
N CYS A 31 -1.75 -6.29 2.25
CA CYS A 31 -1.49 -7.56 2.96
C CYS A 31 -1.62 -8.76 2.03
N ARG A 32 -2.66 -8.80 1.20
CA ARG A 32 -2.89 -9.89 0.23
C ARG A 32 -1.73 -9.99 -0.77
N ARG A 33 -1.28 -8.88 -1.36
CA ARG A 33 -0.15 -8.83 -2.29
C ARG A 33 1.14 -9.33 -1.63
N MET A 34 1.43 -8.87 -0.41
CA MET A 34 2.61 -9.33 0.35
C MET A 34 2.55 -10.83 0.65
N THR A 35 1.41 -11.36 1.07
CA THR A 35 1.24 -12.79 1.33
C THR A 35 1.46 -13.61 0.07
N GLN A 36 0.87 -13.19 -1.06
CA GLN A 36 1.03 -13.88 -2.34
C GLN A 36 2.51 -13.92 -2.77
N GLN A 37 3.22 -12.81 -2.67
CA GLN A 37 4.64 -12.73 -3.00
C GLN A 37 5.51 -13.61 -2.10
N ASN A 38 5.21 -13.66 -0.81
CA ASN A 38 5.91 -14.56 0.11
C ASN A 38 5.69 -16.04 -0.23
N LEU A 39 4.48 -16.41 -0.67
CA LEU A 39 4.19 -17.77 -1.12
C LEU A 39 4.95 -18.13 -2.39
N GLU A 40 4.99 -17.21 -3.36
CA GLU A 40 5.77 -17.37 -4.60
C GLU A 40 7.26 -17.56 -4.30
N LEU A 41 7.84 -16.72 -3.41
CA LEU A 41 9.23 -16.84 -2.96
C LEU A 41 9.53 -18.19 -2.30
N ILE A 42 8.63 -18.69 -1.46
CA ILE A 42 8.78 -20.01 -0.83
C ILE A 42 8.78 -21.11 -1.91
N GLY A 43 7.86 -21.03 -2.88
CA GLY A 43 7.78 -21.99 -3.98
C GLY A 43 9.05 -22.01 -4.84
N GLU A 44 9.58 -20.84 -5.18
CA GLU A 44 10.83 -20.70 -5.94
C GLU A 44 12.03 -21.25 -5.15
N ASN A 45 12.12 -20.97 -3.85
CA ASN A 45 13.19 -21.47 -2.99
C ASN A 45 13.16 -23.00 -2.83
N VAL A 46 11.97 -23.60 -2.67
CA VAL A 46 11.81 -25.06 -2.62
C VAL A 46 12.22 -25.71 -3.94
N SER A 47 11.83 -25.09 -5.06
CA SER A 47 12.19 -25.57 -6.40
C SER A 47 13.71 -25.53 -6.63
N ARG A 48 14.37 -24.41 -6.28
CA ARG A 48 15.83 -24.28 -6.31
C ARG A 48 16.53 -25.30 -5.41
N LEU A 49 16.03 -25.50 -4.19
CA LEU A 49 16.59 -26.49 -3.28
C LEU A 49 16.51 -27.90 -3.87
N SER A 50 15.35 -28.27 -4.43
CA SER A 50 15.14 -29.58 -5.07
C SER A 50 16.11 -29.80 -6.23
N GLU A 51 16.25 -28.80 -7.10
CA GLU A 51 17.17 -28.86 -8.23
C GLU A 51 18.63 -29.00 -7.77
N ARG A 52 19.02 -28.28 -6.72
CA ARG A 52 20.37 -28.38 -6.14
C ARG A 52 20.64 -29.74 -5.55
N LEU A 53 19.69 -30.32 -4.81
CA LEU A 53 19.82 -31.68 -4.28
C LEU A 53 20.00 -32.68 -5.41
N LYS A 54 19.26 -32.52 -6.53
CA LYS A 54 19.44 -33.35 -7.72
C LYS A 54 20.83 -33.18 -8.33
N ARG A 55 21.32 -31.94 -8.48
CA ARG A 55 22.68 -31.66 -8.99
C ARG A 55 23.75 -32.26 -8.06
N ILE A 56 23.64 -32.08 -6.76
CA ILE A 56 24.54 -32.66 -5.75
C ILE A 56 24.55 -34.19 -5.84
N SER A 57 23.39 -34.83 -6.01
CA SER A 57 23.30 -36.29 -6.12
C SER A 57 24.03 -36.87 -7.36
N SER A 58 24.29 -36.03 -8.36
CA SER A 58 25.00 -36.41 -9.58
C SER A 58 26.52 -36.21 -9.52
N VAL A 59 27.02 -35.53 -8.49
CA VAL A 59 28.44 -35.24 -8.33
C VAL A 59 29.20 -36.51 -7.93
N ARG A 60 30.26 -36.84 -8.69
CA ARG A 60 31.10 -38.02 -8.43
C ARG A 60 32.54 -37.71 -8.07
N LYS A 61 32.98 -36.46 -8.28
CA LYS A 61 34.34 -36.00 -8.00
C LYS A 61 34.32 -34.78 -7.09
N PRO A 62 35.31 -34.62 -6.20
CA PRO A 62 35.43 -33.43 -5.36
C PRO A 62 35.53 -32.12 -6.15
N GLU A 63 36.20 -32.11 -7.30
CA GLU A 63 36.36 -30.91 -8.12
C GLU A 63 35.01 -30.42 -8.68
N ASP A 64 34.16 -31.36 -9.10
CA ASP A 64 32.81 -31.08 -9.61
C ASP A 64 31.92 -30.52 -8.49
N PHE A 65 32.13 -30.94 -7.24
CA PHE A 65 31.44 -30.38 -6.08
C PHE A 65 31.78 -28.90 -5.86
N PHE A 66 33.07 -28.53 -5.92
CA PHE A 66 33.49 -27.14 -5.76
C PHE A 66 32.99 -26.24 -6.89
N ASN A 67 33.00 -26.74 -8.13
CA ASN A 67 32.42 -26.04 -9.27
C ASN A 67 30.92 -25.83 -9.08
N LEU A 68 30.19 -26.87 -8.67
CA LEU A 68 28.76 -26.79 -8.41
C LEU A 68 28.43 -25.80 -7.28
N GLN A 69 29.23 -25.78 -6.20
CA GLN A 69 29.05 -24.79 -5.12
C GLN A 69 29.21 -23.35 -5.62
N LYS A 70 30.21 -23.09 -6.45
CA LYS A 70 30.46 -21.77 -7.04
C LYS A 70 29.30 -21.33 -7.94
N GLU A 71 28.77 -22.24 -8.75
CA GLU A 71 27.59 -21.98 -9.58
C GLU A 71 26.35 -21.69 -8.73
N CYS A 72 26.08 -22.50 -7.71
CA CYS A 72 24.95 -22.28 -6.80
C CYS A 72 25.04 -20.93 -6.08
N LEU A 73 26.24 -20.51 -5.66
CA LEU A 73 26.46 -19.19 -5.04
C LEU A 73 26.17 -18.04 -6.01
N ASN A 74 26.58 -18.17 -7.27
CA ASN A 74 26.28 -17.15 -8.28
C ASN A 74 24.76 -17.07 -8.56
N GLU A 75 24.08 -18.21 -8.65
CA GLU A 75 22.62 -18.27 -8.76
C GLU A 75 21.92 -17.65 -7.55
N ASP A 76 22.42 -17.93 -6.33
CA ASP A 76 21.90 -17.34 -5.07
C ASP A 76 22.02 -15.83 -5.06
N MET A 77 23.17 -15.31 -5.49
CA MET A 77 23.42 -13.88 -5.55
C MET A 77 22.52 -13.20 -6.57
N ALA A 78 22.37 -13.77 -7.76
CA ALA A 78 21.46 -13.26 -8.79
C ALA A 78 20.01 -13.23 -8.31
N ALA A 79 19.52 -14.34 -7.74
CA ALA A 79 18.16 -14.41 -7.22
C ALA A 79 17.93 -13.45 -6.05
N SER A 80 18.93 -13.27 -5.17
CA SER A 80 18.84 -12.32 -4.06
C SER A 80 18.72 -10.87 -4.54
N ILE A 81 19.45 -10.50 -5.60
CA ILE A 81 19.33 -9.18 -6.23
C ILE A 81 17.94 -8.99 -6.83
N GLU A 82 17.42 -9.99 -7.55
CA GLU A 82 16.08 -9.92 -8.14
C GLU A 82 15.00 -9.76 -7.06
N TYR A 83 15.09 -10.52 -5.97
CA TYR A 83 14.17 -10.40 -4.85
C TYR A 83 14.25 -9.03 -4.16
N MET A 84 15.45 -8.48 -3.99
CA MET A 84 15.62 -7.13 -3.45
C MET A 84 14.99 -6.08 -4.36
N GLN A 85 15.15 -6.19 -5.67
CA GLN A 85 14.52 -5.29 -6.64
C GLN A 85 13.00 -5.37 -6.59
N LYS A 86 12.43 -6.59 -6.57
CA LYS A 86 10.97 -6.79 -6.40
C LYS A 86 10.47 -6.16 -5.11
N TYR A 87 11.17 -6.37 -3.99
CA TYR A 87 10.78 -5.80 -2.69
C TYR A 87 10.79 -4.27 -2.69
N ILE A 88 11.83 -3.65 -3.26
CA ILE A 88 11.93 -2.19 -3.40
C ILE A 88 10.79 -1.66 -4.25
N HIS A 89 10.52 -2.29 -5.40
CA HIS A 89 9.46 -1.87 -6.31
C HIS A 89 8.09 -1.92 -5.65
N ASN A 90 7.74 -3.04 -5.01
CA ASN A 90 6.48 -3.18 -4.28
C ASN A 90 6.37 -2.18 -3.12
N SER A 91 7.48 -1.91 -2.43
CA SER A 91 7.50 -0.91 -1.35
C SER A 91 7.22 0.49 -1.88
N MET A 92 7.76 0.84 -3.06
CA MET A 92 7.48 2.11 -3.72
C MET A 92 6.01 2.23 -4.15
N GLU A 93 5.44 1.17 -4.75
CA GLU A 93 4.02 1.15 -5.13
C GLU A 93 3.09 1.31 -3.91
N ASN A 94 3.37 0.55 -2.84
CA ASN A 94 2.60 0.65 -1.60
C ASN A 94 2.72 2.05 -0.96
N PHE A 95 3.91 2.66 -1.02
CA PHE A 95 4.12 4.01 -0.51
C PHE A 95 3.37 5.07 -1.34
N GLU A 96 3.31 4.90 -2.66
CA GLU A 96 2.54 5.78 -3.54
C GLU A 96 1.04 5.67 -3.27
N GLU A 97 0.50 4.45 -3.15
CA GLU A 97 -0.90 4.20 -2.79
C GLU A 97 -1.22 4.81 -1.42
N PHE A 98 -0.36 4.61 -0.42
CA PHE A 98 -0.51 5.19 0.91
C PHE A 98 -0.51 6.72 0.89
N THR A 99 0.39 7.33 0.11
CA THR A 99 0.47 8.79 -0.02
C THR A 99 -0.80 9.36 -0.66
N LYS A 100 -1.36 8.69 -1.68
CA LYS A 100 -2.64 9.08 -2.31
C LYS A 100 -3.81 8.98 -1.33
N LEU A 101 -3.87 7.92 -0.51
CA LEU A 101 -4.91 7.73 0.49
C LEU A 101 -4.80 8.75 1.63
N CYS A 102 -3.60 9.04 2.11
CA CYS A 102 -3.35 10.10 3.08
C CYS A 102 -3.78 11.47 2.54
N GLY A 103 -3.40 11.82 1.30
CA GLY A 103 -3.77 13.09 0.68
C GLY A 103 -5.28 13.27 0.51
N SER A 104 -5.98 12.23 0.06
CA SER A 104 -7.44 12.24 -0.11
C SER A 104 -8.20 12.27 1.22
N ALA A 105 -7.72 11.54 2.24
CA ALA A 105 -8.29 11.58 3.59
C ALA A 105 -8.11 12.95 4.25
N PHE A 106 -6.93 13.58 4.10
CA PHE A 106 -6.65 14.91 4.65
C PHE A 106 -7.50 15.99 3.97
N GLY A 107 -7.65 15.91 2.63
CA GLY A 107 -8.53 16.80 1.87
C GLY A 107 -10.00 16.67 2.29
N SER A 108 -10.49 15.44 2.46
CA SER A 108 -11.87 15.16 2.90
C SER A 108 -12.12 15.65 4.33
N PHE A 109 -11.13 15.49 5.23
CA PHE A 109 -11.19 16.00 6.60
C PHE A 109 -11.22 17.54 6.64
N GLN A 110 -10.37 18.20 5.85
CA GLN A 110 -10.35 19.67 5.77
C GLN A 110 -11.65 20.24 5.19
N GLN A 111 -12.28 19.54 4.23
CA GLN A 111 -13.56 19.93 3.65
C GLN A 111 -14.74 19.70 4.60
N ALA A 112 -14.68 18.66 5.44
CA ALA A 112 -15.67 18.40 6.48
C ALA A 112 -15.51 19.31 7.73
N ALA A 113 -14.28 19.77 8.00
CA ALA A 113 -13.94 20.60 9.16
C ALA A 113 -14.05 22.12 8.91
N MET A 114 -14.36 22.57 7.69
CA MET A 114 -14.75 23.97 7.47
C MET A 114 -16.24 24.15 7.78
N PRO A 115 -16.62 24.72 8.94
CA PRO A 115 -17.98 25.17 9.13
C PRO A 115 -18.25 26.29 8.12
N ALA A 116 -19.45 26.30 7.56
CA ALA A 116 -19.96 27.35 6.67
C ALA A 116 -19.87 28.73 7.35
N LYS A 117 -18.70 29.39 7.28
CA LYS A 117 -18.54 30.81 7.59
C LYS A 117 -18.75 31.62 6.32
N SER A 118 -19.95 31.63 5.76
CA SER A 118 -20.33 32.65 4.77
C SER A 118 -21.84 32.79 4.59
N SER A 119 -22.59 33.14 5.64
CA SER A 119 -23.96 33.62 5.43
C SER A 119 -24.49 34.44 6.61
N GLU A 120 -23.73 35.41 7.12
CA GLU A 120 -24.30 36.36 8.08
C GLU A 120 -23.47 37.66 8.18
N LYS A 121 -23.35 38.38 7.06
CA LYS A 121 -22.93 39.79 7.07
C LYS A 121 -23.24 40.45 5.72
N SER A 122 -24.53 40.60 5.39
CA SER A 122 -24.91 41.50 4.28
C SER A 122 -26.32 42.09 4.34
N GLU A 123 -27.02 42.11 5.48
CA GLU A 123 -28.31 42.82 5.57
C GLU A 123 -28.52 43.49 6.94
N ARG A 124 -27.63 44.44 7.31
CA ARG A 124 -27.97 45.42 8.36
C ARG A 124 -27.11 46.68 8.30
N SER A 125 -27.09 47.36 7.16
CA SER A 125 -26.52 48.71 7.06
C SER A 125 -27.22 49.59 6.02
N GLU A 126 -28.55 49.55 5.96
CA GLU A 126 -29.34 50.60 5.30
C GLU A 126 -30.60 50.83 6.12
N LYS A 127 -30.49 51.67 7.16
CA LYS A 127 -31.57 52.50 7.76
C LYS A 127 -31.07 53.08 9.09
N SER A 128 -30.21 54.09 8.99
CA SER A 128 -30.13 55.13 10.02
C SER A 128 -29.48 56.37 9.40
N GLY A 129 -30.25 57.05 8.56
CA GLY A 129 -29.91 58.34 8.00
C GLY A 129 -31.20 59.12 7.82
N LYS A 130 -31.62 59.80 8.89
CA LYS A 130 -32.45 61.02 8.89
C LYS A 130 -32.38 61.64 10.28
#